data_AF-A0A940A6I1-F1
#
_entry.id   AF-A0A940A6I1-F1
#
_cell.length_a   1.000
_cell.length_b   1.000
_cell.length_c   1.000
_cell.angle_alpha   90.00
_cell.angle_beta   90.00
_cell.angle_gamma   90.00
#
_symmetry.space_group_name_H-M   'P 1'
#
loop_
_entity.id
_entity.type
_entity.pdbx_description
1 polymer ?
#
loop_
_entity_poly.entity_id
_entity_poly.type
_entity_poly.pdbx_seq_one_letter_code
_entity_poly.pdbx_strand_id
1 'polypeptide(L)' 'MRNDYNSPLTPYARKVQHGMAVANRKMMTRASVFGYSLVVGAPDGTCSEKDARQLMDELRETPWWKTHFDD' A
#
# COMPACT_ATOMS: atom_id res chain seq x y z
N MET A 1 -2.78 15.15 17.69
CA MET A 1 -1.82 14.07 17.37
C MET A 1 -2.38 12.77 17.93
N ARG A 2 -2.78 11.81 17.10
CA ARG A 2 -3.23 10.48 17.57
C ARG A 2 -2.00 9.75 18.14
N ASN A 3 -2.12 9.26 19.37
CA ASN A 3 -1.05 8.56 20.07
C ASN A 3 -0.85 7.17 19.45
N ASP A 4 0.16 7.04 18.59
CA ASP A 4 0.64 5.77 18.00
C ASP A 4 1.42 4.90 19.02
N TYR A 5 1.15 5.05 20.33
CA TYR A 5 1.92 4.43 21.41
C TYR A 5 1.70 2.91 21.56
N ASN A 6 0.76 2.33 20.80
CA ASN A 6 0.46 0.88 20.84
C ASN A 6 0.95 0.12 19.60
N SER A 7 1.77 0.73 18.73
CA SER A 7 2.38 -0.02 17.65
C SER A 7 3.58 -0.83 18.18
N PRO A 8 3.67 -2.16 17.97
CA PRO A 8 4.82 -2.96 18.38
C PRO A 8 6.11 -2.62 17.60
N LEU A 9 6.04 -1.67 16.67
CA LEU A 9 7.12 -1.29 15.79
C LEU A 9 7.93 -0.13 16.36
N THR A 10 9.25 -0.24 16.29
CA THR A 10 10.14 0.86 16.67
C THR A 10 9.87 2.11 15.80
N PRO A 11 10.19 3.32 16.29
CA PRO A 11 10.07 4.55 15.49
C PRO A 11 10.78 4.47 14.13
N TYR A 12 11.92 3.77 14.06
CA TYR A 12 12.65 3.51 12.82
C TYR A 12 11.84 2.61 11.86
N ALA A 13 11.32 1.48 12.35
CA ALA A 13 10.51 0.56 11.55
C ALA A 13 9.27 1.26 10.95
N ARG A 14 8.63 2.17 11.70
CA ARG A 14 7.52 2.99 11.18
C ARG A 14 7.94 3.88 10.00
N LYS A 15 9.10 4.55 10.09
CA LYS A 15 9.63 5.37 8.98
C LYS A 15 9.93 4.53 7.75
N VAL A 16 10.52 3.35 7.93
CA VAL A 16 10.82 2.42 6.83
C VAL A 16 9.52 1.94 6.17
N GLN A 17 8.53 1.50 6.94
CA GLN A 17 7.23 1.08 6.41
C GLN A 17 6.52 2.20 5.65
N HIS A 18 6.53 3.41 6.19
CA HIS A 18 5.97 4.57 5.49
C HIS A 18 6.69 4.84 4.16
N GLY A 19 8.02 4.82 4.15
CA GLY A 19 8.81 4.99 2.93
C GLY A 19 8.50 3.94 1.87
N MET A 20 8.41 2.67 2.27
CA MET A 20 8.04 1.56 1.39
C MET A 20 6.63 1.72 0.84
N ALA A 21 5.68 2.14 1.68
CA ALA A 21 4.30 2.36 1.28
C ALA A 21 4.16 3.50 0.26
N VAL A 22 4.88 4.61 0.46
CA VAL A 22 4.95 5.72 -0.52
C VAL A 22 5.55 5.25 -1.84
N ALA A 23 6.63 4.46 -1.80
CA ALA A 23 7.25 3.91 -3.00
C ALA A 23 6.29 2.99 -3.78
N ASN A 24 5.61 2.08 -3.07
CA ASN A 24 4.61 1.18 -3.66
C ASN A 24 3.45 1.97 -4.29
N ARG A 25 2.94 3.01 -3.62
CA ARG A 25 1.92 3.91 -4.18
C ARG A 25 2.36 4.54 -5.50
N LYS A 26 3.57 5.10 -5.55
CA LYS A 26 4.10 5.73 -6.76
C LYS A 26 4.24 4.72 -7.90
N MET A 27 4.72 3.51 -7.60
CA MET A 27 4.85 2.43 -8.57
C MET A 27 3.48 1.99 -9.11
N MET A 28 2.51 1.73 -8.23
CA MET A 28 1.16 1.30 -8.62
C MET A 28 0.42 2.38 -9.41
N THR A 29 0.55 3.66 -9.01
CA THR A 29 -0.03 4.78 -9.76
C THR A 29 0.52 4.83 -11.19
N ARG A 30 1.83 4.66 -11.35
CA ARG A 30 2.46 4.63 -12.66
C ARG A 30 1.98 3.42 -13.47
N ALA A 31 1.98 2.23 -12.87
CA ALA A 31 1.50 1.01 -13.51
C ALA A 31 0.04 1.13 -13.97
N SER A 32 -0.82 1.77 -13.17
CA SER A 32 -2.21 2.04 -13.51
C SER A 32 -2.36 2.96 -14.73
N VAL A 33 -1.55 4.02 -14.82
CA VAL A 33 -1.56 4.93 -15.99
C VAL A 33 -1.18 4.21 -17.29
N PHE A 34 -0.26 3.26 -17.22
CA PHE A 34 0.18 2.48 -18.38
C PHE A 34 -0.64 1.20 -18.64
N GLY A 35 -1.66 0.91 -17.81
CA GLY A 35 -2.51 -0.28 -17.96
C GLY A 35 -1.76 -1.59 -17.72
N TYR A 36 -0.78 -1.59 -16.81
CA TYR A 36 -0.06 -2.80 -16.45
C TYR A 36 -0.81 -3.63 -15.41
N SER A 37 -0.65 -4.94 -15.52
CA SER A 37 -0.97 -5.86 -14.43
C SER A 37 0.15 -5.94 -13.40
N LEU A 38 -0.21 -6.23 -12.15
CA LEU A 38 0.69 -6.44 -11.04
C LEU A 38 0.50 -7.86 -10.50
N VAL A 39 1.61 -8.51 -10.13
CA VAL A 39 1.57 -9.77 -9.40
C VAL A 39 1.51 -9.47 -7.91
N VAL A 40 0.45 -9.94 -7.26
CA VAL A 40 0.16 -9.72 -5.83
C VAL A 40 0.22 -11.05 -5.10
N GLY A 41 1.05 -11.13 -4.07
CA GLY A 41 1.13 -12.29 -3.18
C GLY A 41 -0.01 -12.28 -2.17
N ALA A 42 -0.62 -13.45 -1.97
CA ALA A 42 -1.66 -13.68 -0.97
C ALA A 42 -1.06 -14.31 0.31
N PRO A 43 -1.76 -14.21 1.47
CA PRO A 43 -1.26 -14.75 2.74
C PRO A 43 -1.06 -16.27 2.76
N ASP A 44 -1.70 -16.99 1.84
CA ASP A 44 -1.58 -18.43 1.66
C ASP A 44 -0.34 -18.83 0.83
N GLY A 45 0.49 -17.86 0.42
CA GLY A 45 1.68 -18.08 -0.38
C GLY A 45 1.42 -18.20 -1.87
N THR A 46 0.17 -18.05 -2.32
CA THR A 46 -0.16 -17.99 -3.75
C THR A 46 0.06 -16.59 -4.31
N CYS A 47 0.11 -16.50 -5.64
CA CYS A 47 0.20 -15.22 -6.35
C CYS A 47 -0.99 -15.09 -7.30
N SER A 48 -1.51 -13.88 -7.43
CA SER A 48 -2.54 -13.53 -8.41
C SER A 48 -2.09 -12.33 -9.23
N GLU A 49 -2.45 -12.32 -10.50
CA GLU A 49 -2.26 -11.15 -11.36
C GLU A 49 -3.51 -10.27 -11.26
N LYS A 50 -3.32 -8.98 -10.96
CA LYS A 50 -4.39 -8.00 -10.84
C LYS A 50 -4.08 -6.77 -11.68
N ASP A 51 -5.09 -6.21 -12.33
CA ASP A 51 -4.97 -4.93 -12.99
C ASP A 51 -4.60 -3.83 -11.98
N ALA A 52 -3.59 -3.02 -12.29
CA ALA A 52 -3.08 -2.01 -11.36
C ALA A 52 -4.13 -0.93 -11.04
N ARG A 53 -5.05 -0.63 -11.96
CA ARG A 53 -6.10 0.38 -11.74
C ARG A 53 -7.17 -0.17 -10.80
N GLN A 54 -7.65 -1.38 -11.04
CA GLN A 54 -8.61 -2.05 -10.15
C GLN A 54 -8.04 -2.20 -8.74
N LEU A 55 -6.79 -2.63 -8.60
CA LEU A 55 -6.13 -2.76 -7.29
C LEU A 55 -6.01 -1.41 -6.57
N MET A 56 -5.69 -0.33 -7.30
CA MET A 56 -5.63 1.01 -6.71
C MET A 56 -7.00 1.50 -6.23
N ASP A 57 -8.07 1.19 -6.96
CA ASP A 57 -9.43 1.54 -6.56
C ASP A 57 -9.85 0.74 -5.31
N GLU A 58 -9.56 -0.57 -5.26
CA GLU A 58 -9.77 -1.41 -4.06
C GLU A 58 -9.01 -0.84 -2.84
N LEU A 59 -7.74 -0.48 -3.02
CA LEU A 59 -6.88 0.01 -1.93
C LEU A 59 -7.31 1.38 -1.42
N ARG A 60 -7.81 2.27 -2.28
CA ARG A 60 -8.33 3.59 -1.85
C ARG A 60 -9.47 3.47 -0.85
N GLU A 61 -10.26 2.40 -0.92
CA GLU A 61 -11.36 2.19 0.01
C GLU A 61 -10.89 1.65 1.38
N THR A 62 -9.65 1.12 1.46
CA THR A 62 -9.15 0.54 2.70
C THR A 62 -8.82 1.60 3.77
N PRO A 63 -9.16 1.35 5.06
CA PRO A 63 -8.90 2.30 6.15
C PRO A 63 -7.43 2.68 6.31
N TRP A 64 -6.52 1.74 6.04
CA TRP A 64 -5.09 1.96 6.13
C TRP A 64 -4.62 3.00 5.10
N TRP A 65 -5.11 2.89 3.86
CA TRP A 65 -4.73 3.81 2.80
C TRP A 65 -5.16 5.24 3.11
N LYS A 66 -6.41 5.42 3.54
CA LYS A 66 -6.94 6.73 3.96
C LYS A 66 -6.13 7.34 5.11
N THR A 67 -5.75 6.52 6.09
CA THR A 67 -5.00 6.98 7.28
C THR A 67 -3.56 7.44 6.93
N HIS A 68 -3.00 6.97 5.81
CA HIS A 68 -1.60 7.19 5.47
C HIS A 68 -1.38 8.01 4.19
N PHE A 69 -2.41 8.25 3.37
CA PHE A 69 -2.25 8.82 2.02
C PHE A 69 -3.33 9.80 1.56
N ASP A 70 -4.50 9.85 2.20
CA ASP A 70 -5.49 10.89 1.92
C ASP A 70 -5.29 12.02 2.93
N ASP A 71 -4.83 13.18 2.44
CA ASP A 71 -4.72 14.45 3.18
C ASP A 71 -6.11 15.06 3.45
#